data_AF-A0A4R2R142-F1
#
_entry.id   AF-A0A4R2R142-F1
#
_cell.length_a   1.000
_cell.length_b   1.000
_cell.length_c   1.000
_cell.angle_alpha   90.00
_cell.angle_beta   90.00
_cell.angle_gamma   90.00
#
_symmetry.space_group_name_H-M   'P 1'
#
loop_
_entity.id
_entity.type
_entity.pdbx_description
1 polymer ?
#
loop_
_entity_poly.entity_id
_entity_poly.type
_entity_poly.pdbx_seq_one_letter_code
_entity_poly.pdbx_strand_id
1 'polypeptide(L)'
;MGERPLALVTNDDGITSPGLITLAEAARQADFDVVVAAPHAEASGAGASLSVFAERGAEMFYRHEHDELAGVPCFAVHGHPAYITLAALHGAFGPRPDVVLSGINRGGNIGTSVLHSGTVGAALTAAVNELPALAVSLDVLDREGPMYWDSVVPVLHAAFPLLYKVDAGVTLNVNVPNRPAAELGELRKAGLASFGAVHARIASFLASRQDLVTGVAPAPVEEGTDAELLNAGFPTVTAINPVLESTDQPVPERLDHR
;
A
#
# COMPACT_ATOMS: atom_id res chain seq x y z
N MET A 1 -5.65 -10.33 -30.12
CA MET A 1 -6.00 -9.42 -29.02
C MET A 1 -5.65 -10.20 -27.76
N GLY A 2 -4.58 -9.81 -27.07
CA GLY A 2 -4.14 -10.55 -25.88
C GLY A 2 -5.18 -10.46 -24.76
N GLU A 3 -5.19 -11.44 -23.85
CA GLU A 3 -5.98 -11.34 -22.62
C GLU A 3 -5.51 -10.14 -21.80
N ARG A 4 -6.47 -9.39 -21.25
CA ARG A 4 -6.18 -8.29 -20.33
C ARG A 4 -5.75 -8.87 -18.98
N PRO A 5 -4.70 -8.32 -18.34
CA PRO A 5 -4.29 -8.77 -17.01
C PRO A 5 -5.37 -8.45 -15.97
N LEU A 6 -5.65 -9.40 -15.09
CA LEU A 6 -6.58 -9.25 -13.97
C LEU A 6 -5.88 -8.60 -12.78
N ALA A 7 -6.30 -7.39 -12.41
CA ALA A 7 -5.87 -6.67 -11.23
C ALA A 7 -6.82 -6.89 -10.06
N LEU A 8 -6.26 -7.32 -8.92
CA LEU A 8 -6.91 -7.15 -7.62
C LEU A 8 -6.63 -5.73 -7.12
N VAL A 9 -7.70 -4.99 -6.81
CA VAL A 9 -7.62 -3.68 -6.18
C VAL A 9 -8.10 -3.78 -4.73
N THR A 10 -7.25 -3.37 -3.78
CA THR A 10 -7.50 -3.41 -2.33
C THR A 10 -6.96 -2.13 -1.65
N ASN A 11 -7.22 -1.94 -0.36
CA ASN A 11 -6.61 -0.89 0.47
C ASN A 11 -6.71 -1.26 1.96
N ASP A 12 -6.26 -0.38 2.86
CA ASP A 12 -6.55 -0.38 4.30
C ASP A 12 -7.64 0.62 4.74
N ASP A 13 -7.99 1.62 3.92
CA ASP A 13 -9.06 2.59 4.25
C ASP A 13 -10.49 2.01 4.17
N GLY A 14 -10.67 0.85 3.53
CA GLY A 14 -11.94 0.13 3.41
C GLY A 14 -12.63 0.27 2.05
N ILE A 15 -13.67 -0.56 1.85
CA ILE A 15 -14.37 -0.78 0.57
C ILE A 15 -15.05 0.47 -0.02
N THR A 16 -15.39 1.45 0.82
CA THR A 16 -16.03 2.70 0.39
C THR A 16 -15.05 3.87 0.27
N SER A 17 -13.73 3.62 0.32
CA SER A 17 -12.73 4.70 0.26
C SER A 17 -12.69 5.35 -1.13
N PRO A 18 -12.72 6.69 -1.22
CA PRO A 18 -12.51 7.42 -2.47
C PRO A 18 -11.21 7.05 -3.19
N GLY A 19 -10.14 6.79 -2.43
CA GLY A 19 -8.84 6.38 -2.98
C GLY A 19 -8.87 5.00 -3.63
N LEU A 20 -9.68 4.07 -3.11
CA LEU A 20 -9.88 2.73 -3.69
C LEU A 20 -10.62 2.81 -5.02
N ILE A 21 -11.68 3.61 -5.05
CA ILE A 21 -12.51 3.82 -6.24
C ILE A 21 -11.65 4.44 -7.35
N THR A 22 -10.90 5.51 -7.00
CA THR A 22 -9.97 6.18 -7.93
C THR A 22 -8.93 5.21 -8.50
N LEU A 23 -8.35 4.33 -7.66
CA LEU A 23 -7.38 3.33 -8.11
C LEU A 23 -8.01 2.32 -9.07
N ALA A 24 -9.20 1.81 -8.74
CA ALA A 24 -9.92 0.85 -9.56
C ALA A 24 -10.29 1.44 -10.93
N GLU A 25 -10.75 2.69 -10.98
CA GLU A 25 -11.05 3.38 -12.23
C GLU A 25 -9.78 3.62 -13.08
N ALA A 26 -8.69 4.09 -12.47
CA ALA A 26 -7.41 4.28 -13.16
C ALA A 26 -6.89 2.96 -13.75
N ALA A 27 -7.03 1.84 -13.03
CA ALA A 27 -6.67 0.53 -13.52
C ALA A 27 -7.54 0.10 -14.71
N ARG A 28 -8.86 0.30 -14.68
CA ARG A 28 -9.74 0.03 -15.84
C ARG A 28 -9.35 0.86 -17.06
N GLN A 29 -9.01 2.13 -16.86
CA GLN A 29 -8.56 3.02 -17.94
C GLN A 29 -7.22 2.60 -18.54
N ALA A 30 -6.41 1.85 -17.79
CA ALA A 30 -5.13 1.28 -18.21
C ALA A 30 -5.26 -0.16 -18.75
N ASP A 31 -6.46 -0.58 -19.19
CA ASP A 31 -6.74 -1.88 -19.80
C ASP A 31 -6.55 -3.11 -18.87
N PHE A 32 -6.61 -2.93 -17.55
CA PHE A 32 -6.76 -4.06 -16.61
C PHE A 32 -8.22 -4.53 -16.55
N ASP A 33 -8.42 -5.85 -16.48
CA ASP A 33 -9.65 -6.38 -15.90
C ASP A 33 -9.55 -6.22 -14.37
N VAL A 34 -10.61 -5.79 -13.70
CA VAL A 34 -10.53 -5.38 -12.28
C VAL A 34 -11.48 -6.20 -11.43
N VAL A 35 -10.98 -6.67 -10.29
CA VAL A 35 -11.76 -7.13 -9.14
C VAL A 35 -11.37 -6.31 -7.92
N VAL A 36 -12.36 -5.81 -7.18
CA VAL A 36 -12.13 -5.06 -5.94
C VAL A 36 -12.46 -5.97 -4.77
N ALA A 37 -11.53 -6.12 -3.84
CA ALA A 37 -11.81 -6.67 -2.53
C ALA A 37 -11.08 -5.84 -1.49
N ALA A 38 -11.78 -5.37 -0.47
CA ALA A 38 -11.22 -4.48 0.52
C ALA A 38 -11.89 -4.69 1.89
N PRO A 39 -11.26 -4.22 2.99
CA PRO A 39 -11.85 -4.31 4.31
C PRO A 39 -13.26 -3.70 4.36
N HIS A 40 -14.18 -4.33 5.08
CA HIS A 40 -15.53 -3.79 5.29
C HIS A 40 -15.51 -2.41 5.98
N ALA A 41 -14.53 -2.17 6.84
CA ALA A 41 -14.28 -0.92 7.56
C ALA A 41 -12.78 -0.62 7.59
N GLU A 42 -12.41 0.62 7.93
CA GLU A 42 -11.02 1.07 8.03
C GLU A 42 -10.17 0.12 8.91
N ALA A 43 -8.98 -0.21 8.41
CA ALA A 43 -8.02 -1.15 8.99
C ALA A 43 -6.59 -0.57 9.00
N SER A 44 -6.47 0.73 9.29
CA SER A 44 -5.21 1.47 9.36
C SER A 44 -4.21 0.86 10.36
N GLY A 45 -2.92 0.84 10.00
CA GLY A 45 -1.84 0.36 10.87
C GLY A 45 -1.73 -1.16 11.00
N ALA A 46 -2.40 -1.92 10.13
CA ALA A 46 -2.38 -3.37 10.13
C ALA A 46 -1.03 -4.00 9.74
N GLY A 47 -0.15 -3.27 9.04
CA GLY A 47 1.03 -3.85 8.40
C GLY A 47 0.66 -5.05 7.49
N ALA A 48 1.49 -6.09 7.50
CA ALA A 48 1.22 -7.35 6.81
C ALA A 48 0.36 -8.34 7.64
N SER A 49 -0.48 -7.85 8.56
CA SER A 49 -1.29 -8.71 9.43
C SER A 49 -2.34 -9.50 8.63
N LEU A 50 -2.46 -10.80 8.92
CA LEU A 50 -3.45 -11.71 8.32
C LEU A 50 -4.74 -11.83 9.16
N SER A 51 -4.99 -10.88 10.06
CA SER A 51 -6.16 -10.93 10.94
C SER A 51 -7.48 -10.91 10.20
N VAL A 52 -8.44 -11.66 10.74
CA VAL A 52 -9.84 -11.73 10.34
C VAL A 52 -10.69 -11.27 11.52
N PHE A 53 -11.75 -10.51 11.24
CA PHE A 53 -12.62 -9.89 12.26
C PHE A 53 -14.06 -10.38 12.23
N ALA A 54 -14.36 -11.41 11.43
CA ALA A 54 -15.71 -11.96 11.36
C ALA A 54 -16.13 -12.54 12.72
N GLU A 55 -17.29 -12.11 13.22
CA GLU A 55 -17.95 -12.77 14.35
C GLU A 55 -18.28 -14.22 13.97
N ARG A 56 -18.34 -15.11 14.96
CA ARG A 56 -18.61 -16.53 14.72
C ARG A 56 -20.00 -16.69 14.07
N GLY A 57 -20.02 -17.10 12.79
CA GLY A 57 -21.23 -17.30 12.01
C GLY A 57 -21.58 -16.16 11.05
N ALA A 58 -20.81 -15.06 11.05
CA ALA A 58 -20.90 -14.03 10.02
C ALA A 58 -20.28 -14.51 8.69
N GLU A 59 -20.79 -13.99 7.58
CA GLU A 59 -20.15 -14.17 6.28
C GLU A 59 -18.78 -13.50 6.29
N MET A 60 -17.75 -14.20 5.82
CA MET A 60 -16.38 -13.69 5.79
C MET A 60 -16.20 -12.51 4.83
N PHE A 61 -16.98 -12.51 3.75
CA PHE A 61 -17.04 -11.44 2.77
C PHE A 61 -18.40 -11.48 2.07
N TYR A 62 -18.80 -10.35 1.50
CA TYR A 62 -20.06 -10.23 0.77
C TYR A 62 -19.92 -9.26 -0.42
N ARG A 63 -20.83 -9.34 -1.38
CA ARG A 63 -20.85 -8.45 -2.56
C ARG A 63 -21.20 -7.03 -2.13
N HIS A 64 -20.41 -6.07 -2.59
CA HIS A 64 -20.68 -4.65 -2.44
C HIS A 64 -21.00 -4.05 -3.80
N GLU A 65 -22.05 -3.24 -3.91
CA GLU A 65 -22.36 -2.51 -5.14
C GLU A 65 -21.84 -1.09 -5.02
N HIS A 66 -21.25 -0.59 -6.09
CA HIS A 66 -20.69 0.75 -6.14
C HIS A 66 -21.06 1.41 -7.47
N ASP A 67 -21.74 2.55 -7.42
CA ASP A 67 -22.25 3.23 -8.61
C ASP A 67 -21.11 3.62 -9.59
N GLU A 68 -20.02 4.15 -9.05
CA GLU A 68 -18.83 4.55 -9.83
C GLU A 68 -18.07 3.34 -10.42
N LEU A 69 -18.22 2.15 -9.83
CA LEU A 69 -17.56 0.91 -10.29
C LEU A 69 -18.55 -0.06 -10.94
N ALA A 70 -19.57 0.48 -11.63
CA ALA A 70 -20.55 -0.34 -12.33
C ALA A 70 -19.87 -1.38 -13.25
N GLY A 71 -20.26 -2.65 -13.07
CA GLY A 71 -19.72 -3.80 -13.78
C GLY A 71 -18.42 -4.38 -13.21
N VAL A 72 -17.83 -3.79 -12.17
CA VAL A 72 -16.66 -4.33 -11.46
C VAL A 72 -17.14 -5.19 -10.28
N PRO A 73 -16.69 -6.46 -10.18
CA PRO A 73 -16.94 -7.26 -8.99
C PRO A 73 -16.29 -6.61 -7.76
N CYS A 74 -17.09 -6.17 -6.79
CA CYS A 74 -16.61 -5.59 -5.53
C CYS A 74 -17.02 -6.46 -4.33
N PHE A 75 -16.10 -6.68 -3.41
CA PHE A 75 -16.28 -7.51 -2.22
C PHE A 75 -15.82 -6.79 -0.95
N ALA A 76 -16.71 -6.65 0.01
CA ALA A 76 -16.37 -6.20 1.36
C ALA A 76 -15.94 -7.41 2.19
N VAL A 77 -14.80 -7.33 2.87
CA VAL A 77 -14.19 -8.46 3.59
C VAL A 77 -13.99 -8.12 5.06
N HIS A 78 -14.34 -9.04 5.95
CA HIS A 78 -14.05 -8.91 7.39
C HIS A 78 -12.62 -9.36 7.72
N GLY A 79 -11.62 -8.69 7.13
CA GLY A 79 -10.22 -9.01 7.36
C GLY A 79 -9.27 -7.92 6.88
N HIS A 80 -8.01 -8.06 7.24
CA HIS A 80 -6.95 -7.13 6.87
C HIS A 80 -6.53 -7.23 5.39
N PRO A 81 -5.94 -6.18 4.82
CA PRO A 81 -5.59 -6.12 3.39
C PRO A 81 -4.66 -7.25 2.92
N ALA A 82 -3.69 -7.65 3.76
CA ALA A 82 -2.81 -8.77 3.47
C ALA A 82 -3.57 -10.11 3.42
N TYR A 83 -4.54 -10.33 4.32
CA TYR A 83 -5.42 -11.49 4.26
C TYR A 83 -6.26 -11.51 2.98
N ILE A 84 -6.83 -10.35 2.61
CA ILE A 84 -7.62 -10.19 1.38
C ILE A 84 -6.78 -10.54 0.15
N THR A 85 -5.55 -10.04 0.11
CA THR A 85 -4.60 -10.36 -0.95
C THR A 85 -4.38 -11.87 -1.03
N LEU A 86 -4.04 -12.53 0.07
CA LEU A 86 -3.83 -13.97 0.11
C LEU A 86 -5.08 -14.75 -0.32
N ALA A 87 -6.27 -14.35 0.16
CA ALA A 87 -7.53 -14.98 -0.21
C ALA A 87 -7.82 -14.86 -1.72
N ALA A 88 -7.51 -13.72 -2.34
CA ALA A 88 -7.64 -13.52 -3.77
C ALA A 88 -6.70 -14.42 -4.57
N LEU A 89 -5.45 -14.61 -4.12
CA LEU A 89 -4.49 -15.53 -4.75
C LEU A 89 -4.98 -16.99 -4.74
N HIS A 90 -5.82 -17.34 -3.76
CA HIS A 90 -6.48 -18.65 -3.65
C HIS A 90 -7.89 -18.70 -4.25
N GLY A 91 -8.30 -17.65 -4.98
CA GLY A 91 -9.53 -17.65 -5.78
C GLY A 91 -10.81 -17.30 -5.02
N ALA A 92 -10.72 -16.66 -3.85
CA ALA A 92 -11.91 -16.28 -3.06
C ALA A 92 -12.85 -15.31 -3.80
N PHE A 93 -12.32 -14.49 -4.71
CA PHE A 93 -13.05 -13.42 -5.39
C PHE A 93 -13.15 -13.63 -6.91
N GLY A 94 -12.81 -14.82 -7.41
CA GLY A 94 -12.73 -15.12 -8.84
C GLY A 94 -11.42 -15.83 -9.21
N PRO A 95 -10.96 -15.72 -10.47
CA PRO A 95 -9.65 -16.22 -10.88
C PRO A 95 -8.52 -15.58 -10.05
N ARG A 96 -7.37 -16.27 -9.98
CA ARG A 96 -6.15 -15.70 -9.39
C ARG A 96 -5.78 -14.42 -10.16
N PRO A 97 -5.53 -13.29 -9.49
CA PRO A 97 -5.10 -12.07 -10.17
C PRO A 97 -3.68 -12.21 -10.74
N ASP A 98 -3.39 -11.41 -11.76
CA ASP A 98 -2.05 -11.26 -12.35
C ASP A 98 -1.23 -10.19 -11.65
N VAL A 99 -1.89 -9.23 -10.98
CA VAL A 99 -1.27 -8.11 -10.29
C VAL A 99 -2.11 -7.66 -9.09
N VAL A 100 -1.46 -7.11 -8.07
CA VAL A 100 -2.13 -6.50 -6.92
C VAL A 100 -1.85 -5.01 -6.86
N LEU A 101 -2.90 -4.20 -6.82
CA LEU A 101 -2.85 -2.76 -6.68
C LEU A 101 -3.48 -2.39 -5.33
N SER A 102 -2.69 -1.87 -4.41
CA SER A 102 -3.12 -1.52 -3.06
C SER A 102 -3.10 0.00 -2.85
N GLY A 103 -4.22 0.58 -2.43
CA GLY A 103 -4.37 2.02 -2.19
C GLY A 103 -5.64 2.58 -2.84
N ILE A 104 -5.72 3.87 -3.17
CA ILE A 104 -4.77 4.93 -2.78
C ILE A 104 -4.96 5.23 -1.30
N ASN A 105 -3.91 5.03 -0.49
CA ASN A 105 -3.95 5.30 0.95
C ASN A 105 -4.05 6.79 1.26
N ARG A 106 -4.85 7.18 2.25
CA ARG A 106 -4.85 8.53 2.81
C ARG A 106 -3.69 8.74 3.79
N GLY A 107 -2.55 9.17 3.27
CA GLY A 107 -1.34 9.48 4.03
C GLY A 107 -0.12 8.79 3.41
N GLY A 108 1.02 9.48 3.39
CA GLY A 108 2.24 8.96 2.77
C GLY A 108 2.77 7.70 3.47
N ASN A 109 3.14 6.69 2.69
CA ASN A 109 3.90 5.53 3.13
C ASN A 109 5.36 5.73 2.76
N ILE A 110 6.05 6.52 3.58
CA ILE A 110 7.38 7.09 3.33
C ILE A 110 8.39 6.46 4.27
N GLY A 111 9.59 6.19 3.78
CA GLY A 111 10.71 5.71 4.60
C GLY A 111 10.46 4.35 5.25
N THR A 112 11.20 4.03 6.30
CA THR A 112 11.12 2.71 6.96
C THR A 112 9.78 2.41 7.65
N SER A 113 8.91 3.40 7.88
CA SER A 113 7.59 3.17 8.47
C SER A 113 6.64 2.41 7.55
N VAL A 114 6.98 2.25 6.25
CA VAL A 114 6.25 1.39 5.30
C VAL A 114 6.00 -0.02 5.84
N LEU A 115 6.85 -0.51 6.75
CA LEU A 115 6.68 -1.80 7.44
C LEU A 115 5.33 -1.94 8.15
N HIS A 116 4.76 -0.85 8.67
CA HIS A 116 3.51 -0.86 9.45
C HIS A 116 2.27 -0.51 8.61
N SER A 117 2.45 -0.26 7.32
CA SER A 117 1.36 0.10 6.41
C SER A 117 0.55 -1.12 5.99
N GLY A 118 -0.78 -1.04 6.12
CA GLY A 118 -1.68 -2.06 5.58
C GLY A 118 -1.65 -2.07 4.05
N THR A 119 -1.63 -0.88 3.45
CA THR A 119 -1.48 -0.71 1.99
C THR A 119 -0.18 -1.33 1.46
N VAL A 120 0.98 -1.07 2.08
CA VAL A 120 2.23 -1.71 1.65
C VAL A 120 2.25 -3.18 2.01
N GLY A 121 1.69 -3.57 3.16
CA GLY A 121 1.59 -4.96 3.60
C GLY A 121 0.81 -5.87 2.63
N ALA A 122 -0.29 -5.38 2.05
CA ALA A 122 -1.00 -6.08 0.97
C ALA A 122 -0.11 -6.32 -0.25
N ALA A 123 0.58 -5.28 -0.73
CA ALA A 123 1.46 -5.39 -1.88
C ALA A 123 2.65 -6.33 -1.61
N LEU A 124 3.27 -6.26 -0.42
CA LEU A 124 4.33 -7.19 -0.01
C LEU A 124 3.83 -8.63 0.09
N THR A 125 2.57 -8.85 0.50
CA THR A 125 1.97 -10.19 0.54
C THR A 125 1.86 -10.78 -0.86
N ALA A 126 1.53 -9.96 -1.87
CA ALA A 126 1.53 -10.37 -3.26
C ALA A 126 2.97 -10.68 -3.76
N ALA A 127 3.94 -9.82 -3.43
CA ALA A 127 5.34 -9.99 -3.81
C ALA A 127 5.97 -11.27 -3.22
N VAL A 128 5.69 -11.63 -1.97
CA VAL A 128 6.12 -12.91 -1.37
C VAL A 128 5.60 -14.11 -2.18
N ASN A 129 4.46 -13.96 -2.87
CA ASN A 129 3.85 -14.97 -3.72
C ASN A 129 4.19 -14.78 -5.22
N GLU A 130 5.30 -14.10 -5.50
CA GLU A 130 5.86 -13.84 -6.85
C GLU A 130 4.93 -13.07 -7.79
N LEU A 131 3.96 -12.33 -7.25
CA LEU A 131 3.09 -11.46 -8.04
C LEU A 131 3.65 -10.03 -8.10
N PRO A 132 3.61 -9.35 -9.26
CA PRO A 132 3.86 -7.91 -9.32
C PRO A 132 2.84 -7.17 -8.46
N ALA A 133 3.30 -6.14 -7.75
CA ALA A 133 2.44 -5.38 -6.84
C ALA A 133 2.80 -3.90 -6.80
N LEU A 134 1.77 -3.07 -6.68
CA LEU A 134 1.85 -1.63 -6.52
C LEU A 134 1.17 -1.23 -5.22
N ALA A 135 1.86 -0.52 -4.35
CA ALA A 135 1.28 0.22 -3.22
C ALA A 135 1.25 1.71 -3.58
N VAL A 136 0.12 2.39 -3.35
CA VAL A 136 -0.07 3.78 -3.75
C VAL A 136 -0.62 4.59 -2.60
N SER A 137 -0.04 5.77 -2.37
CA SER A 137 -0.42 6.65 -1.26
C SER A 137 -0.45 8.12 -1.69
N LEU A 138 -1.42 8.87 -1.16
CA LEU A 138 -1.48 10.32 -1.27
C LEU A 138 -0.88 10.93 0.00
N ASP A 139 0.17 11.74 -0.14
CA ASP A 139 0.87 12.36 0.97
C ASP A 139 0.09 13.56 1.53
N VAL A 140 -0.84 13.26 2.43
CA VAL A 140 -1.69 14.23 3.11
C VAL A 140 -1.01 14.69 4.40
N LEU A 141 -0.14 15.72 4.29
CA LEU A 141 0.52 16.36 5.43
C LEU A 141 -0.47 17.10 6.36
N ASP A 142 -1.53 17.67 5.78
CA ASP A 142 -2.64 18.31 6.50
C ASP A 142 -3.93 17.54 6.25
N ARG A 143 -4.47 16.90 7.30
CA ARG A 143 -5.67 16.06 7.21
C ARG A 143 -6.96 16.85 7.03
N GLU A 144 -6.95 18.17 7.26
CA GLU A 144 -8.13 19.03 7.11
C GLU A 144 -8.21 19.71 5.73
N GLY A 145 -7.14 19.65 4.93
CA GLY A 145 -7.07 20.22 3.59
C GLY A 145 -7.79 19.39 2.50
N PRO A 146 -7.96 19.95 1.29
CA PRO A 146 -8.52 19.21 0.15
C PRO A 146 -7.66 18.00 -0.20
N MET A 147 -8.30 16.91 -0.62
CA MET A 147 -7.62 15.72 -1.12
C MET A 147 -7.68 15.69 -2.65
N TYR A 148 -6.51 15.69 -3.30
CA TYR A 148 -6.38 15.70 -4.74
C TYR A 148 -6.26 14.27 -5.30
N TRP A 149 -7.28 13.43 -5.12
CA TRP A 149 -7.26 12.03 -5.61
C TRP A 149 -7.01 11.95 -7.13
N ASP A 150 -7.64 12.84 -7.90
CA ASP A 150 -7.49 12.89 -9.35
C ASP A 150 -6.05 13.18 -9.80
N SER A 151 -5.23 13.84 -8.97
CA SER A 151 -3.85 14.12 -9.33
C SER A 151 -2.95 12.87 -9.30
N VAL A 152 -3.42 11.79 -8.69
CA VAL A 152 -2.74 10.49 -8.64
C VAL A 152 -2.88 9.73 -9.97
N VAL A 153 -3.96 9.95 -10.73
CA VAL A 153 -4.27 9.18 -11.94
C VAL A 153 -3.16 9.28 -13.02
N PRO A 154 -2.64 10.46 -13.39
CA PRO A 154 -1.52 10.55 -14.34
C PRO A 154 -0.26 9.84 -13.83
N VAL A 155 -0.01 9.86 -12.52
CA VAL A 155 1.13 9.18 -11.90
C VAL A 155 0.96 7.66 -12.00
N LEU A 156 -0.26 7.15 -11.78
CA LEU A 156 -0.58 5.73 -11.93
C LEU A 156 -0.35 5.25 -13.36
N HIS A 157 -0.78 6.01 -14.36
CA HIS A 157 -0.51 5.67 -15.76
C HIS A 157 0.98 5.62 -16.10
N ALA A 158 1.81 6.44 -15.44
CA ALA A 158 3.27 6.34 -15.56
C ALA A 158 3.86 5.15 -14.79
N ALA A 159 3.24 4.75 -13.68
CA ALA A 159 3.71 3.67 -12.81
C ALA A 159 3.29 2.27 -13.30
N PHE A 160 2.10 2.08 -13.87
CA PHE A 160 1.61 0.75 -14.30
C PHE A 160 2.57 0.02 -15.26
N PRO A 161 3.17 0.68 -16.27
CA PRO A 161 4.13 0.01 -17.15
C PRO A 161 5.41 -0.47 -16.44
N LEU A 162 5.72 0.06 -15.24
CA LEU A 162 6.88 -0.35 -14.45
C LEU A 162 6.68 -1.72 -13.78
N LEU A 163 5.42 -2.15 -13.58
CA LEU A 163 5.11 -3.47 -13.01
C LEU A 163 5.62 -4.63 -13.88
N TYR A 164 5.82 -4.38 -15.17
CA TYR A 164 6.39 -5.34 -16.14
C TYR A 164 7.90 -5.18 -16.34
N LYS A 165 8.54 -4.24 -15.63
CA LYS A 165 9.98 -3.94 -15.74
C LYS A 165 10.77 -4.30 -14.48
N VAL A 166 10.09 -4.73 -13.43
CA VAL A 166 10.70 -5.21 -12.19
C VAL A 166 10.61 -6.73 -12.14
N ASP A 167 11.54 -7.33 -11.39
CA ASP A 167 11.54 -8.78 -11.18
C ASP A 167 10.28 -9.22 -10.43
N ALA A 168 9.88 -10.47 -10.65
CA ALA A 168 8.84 -11.10 -9.85
C ALA A 168 9.22 -11.03 -8.36
N GLY A 169 8.24 -10.72 -7.52
CA GLY A 169 8.48 -10.56 -6.09
C GLY A 169 9.08 -9.22 -5.68
N VAL A 170 8.97 -8.18 -6.50
CA VAL A 170 9.26 -6.79 -6.11
C VAL A 170 7.96 -5.99 -6.01
N THR A 171 7.82 -5.22 -4.92
CA THR A 171 6.73 -4.25 -4.76
C THR A 171 7.20 -2.86 -5.22
N LEU A 172 6.37 -2.18 -6.01
CA LEU A 172 6.54 -0.75 -6.28
C LEU A 172 5.71 0.06 -5.27
N ASN A 173 6.37 0.87 -4.45
CA ASN A 173 5.71 1.81 -3.53
C ASN A 173 5.71 3.21 -4.14
N VAL A 174 4.52 3.73 -4.44
CA VAL A 174 4.30 5.04 -5.04
C VAL A 174 3.68 6.00 -4.03
N ASN A 175 4.29 7.16 -3.87
CA ASN A 175 3.73 8.25 -3.09
C ASN A 175 3.53 9.47 -3.98
N VAL A 176 2.41 10.17 -3.80
CA VAL A 176 2.05 11.37 -4.57
C VAL A 176 1.83 12.54 -3.62
N PRO A 177 2.47 13.71 -3.82
CA PRO A 177 2.17 14.90 -3.05
C PRO A 177 0.69 15.29 -3.17
N ASN A 178 0.04 15.66 -2.06
CA ASN A 178 -1.35 16.11 -2.09
C ASN A 178 -1.49 17.53 -2.67
N ARG A 179 -1.37 17.66 -3.99
CA ARG A 179 -1.43 18.92 -4.76
C ARG A 179 -2.16 18.74 -6.09
N PRO A 180 -2.64 19.82 -6.73
CA PRO A 180 -3.18 19.75 -8.09
C PRO A 180 -2.19 19.13 -9.08
N ALA A 181 -2.70 18.38 -10.06
CA ALA A 181 -1.86 17.68 -11.04
C ALA A 181 -0.88 18.60 -11.80
N ALA A 182 -1.27 19.85 -12.05
CA ALA A 182 -0.44 20.85 -12.73
C ALA A 182 0.77 21.33 -11.90
N GLU A 183 0.76 21.07 -10.59
CA GLU A 183 1.83 21.42 -9.66
C GLU A 183 2.73 20.24 -9.29
N LEU A 184 2.39 19.03 -9.78
CA LEU A 184 3.21 17.85 -9.59
C LEU A 184 4.40 17.86 -10.55
N GLY A 185 5.57 17.51 -10.03
CA GLY A 185 6.71 17.14 -10.86
C GLY A 185 6.52 15.78 -11.55
N GLU A 186 7.52 15.36 -12.32
CA GLU A 186 7.56 14.01 -12.90
C GLU A 186 7.69 12.93 -11.82
N LEU A 187 7.22 11.71 -12.11
CA LEU A 187 7.45 10.55 -11.25
C LEU A 187 8.95 10.21 -11.21
N ARG A 188 9.52 10.15 -10.01
CA ARG A 188 10.96 9.90 -9.80
C ARG A 188 11.23 8.65 -8.98
N LYS A 189 12.27 7.92 -9.36
CA LYS A 189 12.82 6.85 -8.52
C LYS A 189 13.39 7.46 -7.23
N ALA A 190 13.09 6.86 -6.09
CA ALA A 190 13.60 7.28 -4.79
C ALA A 190 14.11 6.09 -3.96
N GLY A 191 15.00 6.36 -3.00
CA GLY A 191 15.27 5.45 -1.89
C GLY A 191 14.28 5.66 -0.75
N LEU A 192 14.08 4.67 0.12
CA LEU A 192 13.35 4.91 1.38
C LEU A 192 14.18 5.79 2.30
N ALA A 193 13.61 6.84 2.85
CA ALA A 193 14.19 7.55 3.98
C ALA A 193 14.43 6.60 5.17
N SER A 194 15.51 6.82 5.93
CA SER A 194 15.84 5.97 7.08
C SER A 194 14.74 5.95 8.14
N PHE A 195 13.86 6.95 8.12
CA PHE A 195 12.68 7.06 8.97
C PHE A 195 11.48 7.55 8.15
N GLY A 196 10.29 7.05 8.47
CA GLY A 196 9.05 7.67 7.99
C GLY A 196 8.71 8.96 8.72
N ALA A 197 7.66 9.66 8.27
CA ALA A 197 7.23 10.95 8.82
C ALA A 197 6.95 10.95 10.34
N VAL A 198 6.81 9.76 10.95
CA VAL A 198 6.58 9.58 12.39
C VAL A 198 7.87 9.17 13.09
N HIS A 199 8.61 10.14 13.60
CA HIS A 199 9.64 9.90 14.62
C HIS A 199 8.94 9.72 15.98
N ALA A 200 8.31 8.57 16.22
CA ALA A 200 7.74 8.27 17.53
C ALA A 200 8.88 8.03 18.53
N ARG A 201 9.46 9.12 19.06
CA ARG A 201 10.16 9.01 20.35
C ARG A 201 9.08 8.79 21.40
N ILE A 202 9.02 7.57 21.95
CA ILE A 202 8.38 7.33 23.23
C ILE A 202 9.18 8.12 24.27
N ALA A 203 8.80 9.38 24.48
CA ALA A 203 9.45 10.27 25.42
C ALA A 203 9.00 9.87 26.83
N SER A 204 9.80 8.99 27.45
CA SER A 204 9.77 8.57 28.86
C SER A 204 8.42 8.11 29.44
N PHE A 205 8.41 6.90 29.99
CA PHE A 205 7.49 6.52 31.05
C PHE A 205 7.67 7.47 32.23
N LEU A 206 6.86 8.52 32.32
CA LEU A 206 6.74 9.27 33.58
C LEU A 206 6.01 8.37 34.59
N ALA A 207 6.44 8.46 35.85
CA ALA A 207 6.17 7.50 36.92
C ALA A 207 4.69 7.26 37.29
N SER A 208 3.74 7.87 36.58
CA SER A 208 2.30 7.61 36.66
C SER A 208 1.80 7.01 35.35
N ARG A 209 1.34 5.75 35.41
CA ARG A 209 0.99 4.83 34.30
C ARG A 209 -0.16 5.27 33.36
N GLN A 210 -0.40 6.55 33.09
CA GLN A 210 -1.59 6.99 32.35
C GLN A 210 -1.37 7.93 31.17
N ASP A 211 -0.18 8.54 31.00
CA ASP A 211 0.04 9.45 29.87
C ASP A 211 1.20 8.95 28.99
N LEU A 212 0.86 8.29 27.88
CA LEU A 212 1.79 8.06 26.78
C LEU A 212 1.67 9.23 25.80
N VAL A 213 2.64 10.14 25.83
CA VAL A 213 2.74 11.20 24.83
C VAL A 213 3.63 10.72 23.70
N THR A 214 3.02 10.31 22.58
CA THR A 214 3.73 10.10 21.33
C THR A 214 3.95 11.45 20.64
N GLY A 215 5.19 11.93 20.65
CA GLY A 215 5.57 13.12 19.89
C GLY A 215 6.13 12.74 18.53
N VAL A 216 5.83 13.53 17.49
CA VAL A 216 6.48 13.45 16.18
C VAL A 216 7.56 14.53 16.14
N ALA A 217 8.82 14.14 15.99
CA ALA A 217 9.90 15.09 15.70
C ALA A 217 10.18 15.11 14.19
N PRO A 218 10.45 16.28 13.58
CA PRO A 218 10.92 16.33 12.21
C PRO A 218 12.27 15.60 12.10
N ALA A 219 12.35 14.61 11.22
CA ALA A 219 13.61 14.01 10.84
C ALA A 219 14.35 14.93 9.84
N PRO A 220 15.70 14.94 9.83
CA PRO A 220 16.44 15.60 8.77
C PRO A 220 16.10 14.97 7.41
N VAL A 221 15.95 15.82 6.39
CA VAL A 221 15.68 15.39 5.03
C VAL A 221 16.95 14.73 4.46
N GLU A 222 16.85 13.46 4.08
CA GLU A 222 17.94 12.67 3.51
C GLU A 222 17.91 12.80 1.98
N GLU A 223 19.03 13.18 1.37
CA GLU A 223 19.13 13.40 -0.08
C GLU A 223 18.86 12.11 -0.87
N GLY A 224 18.07 12.20 -1.94
CA GLY A 224 17.70 11.08 -2.80
C GLY A 224 16.61 10.16 -2.23
N THR A 225 16.00 10.55 -1.11
CA THR A 225 14.93 9.77 -0.47
C THR A 225 13.54 10.17 -0.94
N ASP A 226 12.58 9.28 -0.72
CA ASP A 226 11.17 9.52 -0.98
C ASP A 226 10.65 10.74 -0.21
N ALA A 227 11.05 10.91 1.05
CA ALA A 227 10.71 12.06 1.86
C ALA A 227 11.18 13.39 1.27
N GLU A 228 12.42 13.47 0.76
CA GLU A 228 12.95 14.68 0.14
C GLU A 228 12.17 15.05 -1.12
N LEU A 229 12.03 14.08 -2.03
CA LEU A 229 11.41 14.31 -3.33
C LEU A 229 9.93 14.68 -3.20
N LEU A 230 9.20 14.05 -2.28
CA LEU A 230 7.80 14.40 -1.99
C LEU A 230 7.67 15.84 -1.46
N ASN A 231 8.53 16.24 -0.52
CA ASN A 231 8.55 17.62 -0.02
C ASN A 231 8.81 18.63 -1.15
N ALA A 232 9.66 18.26 -2.10
CA ALA A 232 9.97 19.05 -3.29
C ALA A 232 8.85 19.01 -4.37
N GLY A 233 7.76 18.28 -4.16
CA GLY A 233 6.61 18.22 -5.07
C GLY A 233 6.72 17.17 -6.17
N PHE A 234 7.65 16.23 -6.07
CA PHE A 234 7.78 15.12 -7.02
C PHE A 234 7.09 13.87 -6.49
N PRO A 235 6.19 13.24 -7.26
CA PRO A 235 5.76 11.87 -7.00
C PRO A 235 6.96 10.92 -7.00
N THR A 236 6.94 9.92 -6.14
CA THR A 236 8.06 8.98 -5.96
C THR A 236 7.65 7.56 -6.26
N VAL A 237 8.58 6.76 -6.78
CA VAL A 237 8.46 5.30 -6.90
C VAL A 237 9.69 4.65 -6.29
N THR A 238 9.46 3.74 -5.35
CA THR A 238 10.50 2.99 -4.66
C THR A 238 10.27 1.50 -4.85
N ALA A 239 11.27 0.78 -5.30
CA ALA A 239 11.22 -0.69 -5.36
C ALA A 239 11.54 -1.24 -3.96
N ILE A 240 10.64 -2.05 -3.41
CA ILE A 240 10.75 -2.65 -2.08
C ILE A 240 10.75 -4.17 -2.24
N ASN A 241 11.78 -4.80 -1.66
CA ASN A 241 11.83 -6.26 -1.57
C ASN A 241 10.95 -6.76 -0.41
N PRO A 242 10.27 -7.90 -0.58
CA PRO A 242 9.60 -8.56 0.52
C PRO A 242 10.60 -9.11 1.53
N VAL A 243 10.08 -9.55 2.68
CA VAL A 243 10.89 -10.24 3.69
C VAL A 243 11.23 -11.63 3.16
N LEU A 244 12.49 -11.80 2.74
CA LEU A 244 13.05 -13.06 2.25
C LEU A 244 14.26 -13.46 3.09
N GLU A 245 14.69 -14.72 2.94
CA GLU A 245 15.93 -15.19 3.53
C GLU A 245 17.11 -14.34 3.03
N SER A 246 17.96 -13.91 3.96
CA SER A 246 19.20 -13.23 3.63
C SER A 246 20.28 -14.27 3.33
N THR A 247 20.37 -14.72 2.08
CA THR A 247 21.34 -15.74 1.64
C THR A 247 22.80 -15.32 1.75
N ASP A 248 23.05 -14.02 1.84
CA ASP A 248 24.40 -13.45 1.79
C ASP A 248 25.00 -13.20 3.18
N GLN A 249 24.23 -13.50 4.24
CA GLN A 249 24.66 -13.33 5.62
C GLN A 249 25.07 -14.69 6.21
N PRO A 250 26.36 -14.91 6.52
CA PRO A 250 26.81 -16.19 7.03
C PRO A 250 26.29 -16.40 8.45
N VAL A 251 25.32 -17.30 8.61
CA VAL A 251 24.96 -17.89 9.91
C VAL A 251 25.72 -19.21 10.03
N PRO A 252 26.57 -19.40 11.06
CA PRO A 252 27.33 -20.64 11.22
C PRO A 252 26.40 -21.86 11.28
N GLU A 253 26.69 -22.89 10.48
CA GLU A 253 25.91 -24.15 10.49
C GLU A 253 25.93 -24.86 11.86
N ARG A 254 26.93 -24.55 12.69
CA ARG A 254 27.06 -25.05 14.05
C ARG A 254 27.30 -23.89 15.00
N LEU A 255 26.47 -23.82 16.04
CA LEU A 255 26.72 -22.98 17.20
C LEU A 255 27.74 -23.70 18.07
N ASP A 256 28.95 -23.16 18.20
CA ASP A 256 29.95 -23.69 19.13
C ASP A 256 29.41 -23.58 20.56
N HIS A 257 28.97 -24.70 21.13
CA HIS A 257 28.65 -24.79 22.55
C HIS A 257 29.97 -24.79 23.34
N ARG A 258 30.37 -23.63 23.84
CA ARG A 258 31.38 -23.50 24.90
C ARG A 258 30.72 -23.51 26.27
#